data_AF-A0A257QL00-F1
#
_entry.id   AF-A0A257QL00-F1
#
_cell.length_a   1.000
_cell.length_b   1.000
_cell.length_c   1.000
_cell.angle_alpha   90.00
_cell.angle_beta   90.00
_cell.angle_gamma   90.00
#
_symmetry.space_group_name_H-M   'P 1'
#
loop_
_entity.id
_entity.type
_entity.pdbx_description
1 polymer ?
#
loop_
_entity_poly.entity_id
_entity_poly.type
_entity_poly.pdbx_seq_one_letter_code
_entity_poly.pdbx_strand_id
1 'polypeptide(L)' 'ISFDGLADHRRIVTDYGFEGHPLRKDFPLTGYLEVRYDDERKSVVYEKVKLTQEFRNFDFLSPWEAMTTLPGDEKARG' A
#
# COMPACT_ATOMS: atom_id res chain seq x y z
N ILE A 1 2.40 14.35 -2.35
CA ILE A 1 3.70 15.02 -2.54
C ILE A 1 3.55 15.85 -3.80
N SER A 2 3.70 17.17 -3.71
CA SER A 2 3.71 18.03 -4.89
C SER A 2 5.13 18.04 -5.45
N PHE A 3 5.27 18.09 -6.77
CA PHE A 3 6.57 18.26 -7.42
C PHE A 3 6.53 19.56 -8.21
N ASP A 4 7.45 20.47 -7.93
CA ASP A 4 7.48 21.76 -8.62
C ASP A 4 7.95 21.59 -10.08
N GLY A 5 7.41 22.40 -10.98
CA GLY A 5 7.76 22.40 -12.40
C GLY A 5 7.01 21.40 -13.28
N LEU A 6 6.16 20.54 -12.70
CA LEU A 6 5.25 19.69 -13.45
C LEU A 6 3.89 20.38 -13.59
N ALA A 7 3.43 20.60 -14.82
CA ALA A 7 2.16 21.28 -15.07
C ALA A 7 0.92 20.42 -14.74
N ASP A 8 1.08 19.10 -14.70
CA ASP A 8 -0.03 18.16 -14.51
C ASP A 8 0.35 17.01 -13.58
N HIS A 9 -0.34 16.96 -12.43
CA HIS A 9 -0.22 15.93 -11.42
C HIS A 9 -1.39 14.95 -11.48
N ARG A 10 -1.69 14.39 -12.65
CA ARG A 10 -2.68 13.33 -12.76
C ARG A 10 -2.18 12.02 -12.13
N ARG A 11 -3.13 11.25 -11.61
CA ARG A 11 -2.93 9.86 -11.17
C ARG A 11 -2.60 8.96 -12.38
N ILE A 12 -1.65 8.03 -12.21
CA ILE A 12 -1.16 7.16 -13.29
C ILE A 12 -1.59 5.70 -13.07
N VAL A 13 -1.48 5.18 -11.84
CA VAL A 13 -1.68 3.75 -11.53
C VAL A 13 -2.97 3.49 -10.77
N THR A 14 -3.36 4.37 -9.85
CA THR A 14 -4.56 4.19 -9.04
C THR A 14 -5.81 4.49 -9.85
N ASP A 15 -6.89 3.77 -9.56
CA ASP A 15 -8.19 3.97 -10.22
C ASP A 15 -8.71 5.41 -10.06
N TYR A 16 -9.62 5.81 -10.95
CA TYR A 16 -10.16 7.16 -11.02
C TYR A 16 -10.85 7.59 -9.72
N GLY A 17 -11.63 6.69 -9.10
CA GLY A 17 -12.31 6.92 -7.82
C GLY A 17 -11.49 6.60 -6.58
N PHE A 18 -10.21 6.26 -6.72
CA PHE A 18 -9.39 5.81 -5.59
C PHE A 18 -9.00 6.97 -4.67
N GLU A 19 -9.26 6.87 -3.37
CA GLU A 19 -8.86 7.86 -2.38
C GLU A 19 -7.70 7.37 -1.52
N GLY A 20 -6.68 8.22 -1.34
CA GLY A 20 -5.49 7.93 -0.55
C GLY A 20 -4.23 7.68 -1.36
N HIS A 21 -3.16 7.30 -0.66
CA HIS A 21 -1.83 7.04 -1.24
C HIS A 21 -1.34 5.66 -0.77
N PRO A 22 -1.44 4.61 -1.60
CA PRO A 22 -1.25 3.21 -1.16
C PRO A 22 0.13 2.91 -0.55
N LEU A 23 1.16 3.67 -0.94
CA LEU A 23 2.53 3.44 -0.50
C LEU A 23 2.88 4.12 0.83
N ARG A 24 1.94 4.83 1.45
CA ARG A 24 2.16 5.33 2.82
C ARG A 24 2.10 4.15 3.81
N LYS A 25 2.93 4.21 4.85
CA LYS A 25 3.08 3.12 5.83
C LYS A 25 1.88 2.94 6.76
N ASP A 26 1.00 3.93 6.83
CA ASP A 26 -0.26 3.92 7.56
C ASP A 26 -1.44 3.36 6.74
N PHE A 27 -1.25 3.16 5.43
CA PHE A 27 -2.30 2.65 4.55
C PHE A 27 -2.38 1.12 4.61
N PRO A 28 -3.58 0.52 4.77
CA PRO A 28 -3.73 -0.93 4.83
C PRO A 28 -3.41 -1.57 3.48
N LEU A 29 -2.68 -2.69 3.49
CA LEU A 29 -2.29 -3.41 2.27
C LEU A 29 -3.49 -3.80 1.40
N THR A 30 -4.62 -4.12 2.02
CA THR A 30 -5.86 -4.55 1.36
C THR A 30 -6.64 -3.39 0.75
N GLY A 31 -6.30 -2.15 1.11
CA GLY A 31 -7.16 -0.99 0.86
C GLY A 31 -8.43 -1.01 1.71
N TYR A 32 -9.30 -0.01 1.47
CA TYR A 32 -10.58 0.14 2.16
C TYR A 32 -11.78 -0.32 1.32
N LEU A 33 -11.61 -0.37 0.00
CA LEU A 33 -12.67 -0.67 -0.95
C LEU A 33 -12.28 -1.87 -1.82
N GLU A 34 -13.26 -2.70 -2.11
CA GLU A 34 -13.20 -3.77 -3.11
C GLU A 34 -14.20 -3.51 -4.22
N VAL A 35 -13.95 -4.09 -5.38
CA VAL A 35 -14.77 -3.91 -6.58
C VAL A 35 -15.47 -5.22 -6.89
N ARG A 36 -16.80 -5.17 -7.06
CA ARG A 36 -17.59 -6.31 -7.52
C ARG A 36 -18.55 -5.91 -8.63
N TYR A 37 -18.98 -6.88 -9.43
CA TYR A 37 -20.08 -6.69 -10.35
C TYR A 37 -21.42 -6.84 -9.62
N ASP A 38 -22.37 -5.96 -9.92
CA ASP A 38 -23.73 -6.02 -9.42
C ASP A 38 -24.68 -6.31 -10.59
N ASP A 39 -25.38 -7.45 -10.54
CA ASP A 39 -26.24 -7.89 -11.64
C ASP A 39 -27.55 -7.09 -11.73
N GLU A 40 -28.08 -6.62 -10.59
CA GLU A 40 -29.30 -5.80 -10.57
C GLU A 40 -29.05 -4.44 -11.23
N ARG A 41 -27.88 -3.85 -10.97
CA ARG A 41 -27.46 -2.56 -11.56
C ARG A 41 -26.77 -2.71 -12.91
N LYS A 42 -26.38 -3.93 -13.29
CA LYS A 42 -25.56 -4.26 -14.47
C LYS A 42 -24.29 -3.41 -14.57
N SER A 43 -23.65 -3.18 -13.42
CA SER A 43 -22.51 -2.26 -13.32
C SER A 43 -21.51 -2.74 -12.29
N VAL A 44 -20.28 -2.26 -12.43
CA VAL A 44 -19.22 -2.46 -11.44
C VAL A 44 -19.41 -1.47 -10.29
N VAL A 45 -19.45 -1.98 -9.05
CA VAL A 45 -19.66 -1.19 -7.83
C VAL A 45 -18.47 -1.31 -6.88
N TYR A 46 -18.22 -0.23 -6.13
CA TYR A 46 -17.22 -0.17 -5.07
C TYR A 46 -17.90 -0.39 -3.72
N GLU A 47 -17.41 -1.32 -2.92
CA GLU A 47 -17.92 -1.61 -1.58
C GLU A 47 -16.79 -1.70 -0.56
N LYS A 48 -17.13 -1.65 0.73
CA LYS A 48 -16.12 -1.83 1.79
C LYS A 48 -15.53 -3.22 1.71
N VAL A 49 -14.21 -3.30 1.81
CA VAL A 49 -13.49 -4.57 1.74
C VAL A 49 -14.00 -5.55 2.80
N LYS A 50 -14.30 -6.78 2.38
CA LYS A 50 -14.73 -7.86 3.28
C LYS A 50 -13.91 -9.11 2.96
N LEU A 51 -12.80 -9.25 3.67
CA LEU A 51 -11.94 -10.41 3.53
C LEU A 51 -12.58 -11.63 4.19
N THR A 52 -12.68 -12.73 3.45
CA THR A 52 -13.08 -14.03 4.02
C THR A 52 -12.00 -14.58 4.94
N GLN A 53 -10.74 -14.27 4.65
CA GLN A 53 -9.57 -14.56 5.49
C GLN A 53 -8.66 -13.33 5.52
N GLU A 54 -8.25 -12.92 6.72
CA GLU A 54 -7.33 -11.80 6.90
C GLU A 54 -5.89 -12.12 6.45
N PHE A 55 -5.11 -11.08 6.15
CA PHE A 55 -3.70 -11.21 5.84
C PHE A 55 -2.93 -11.73 7.06
N ARG A 56 -2.20 -12.83 6.88
CA ARG A 56 -1.37 -13.40 7.94
C ARG A 56 -0.02 -12.69 7.98
N ASN A 57 0.18 -11.89 9.02
CA ASN A 57 1.46 -11.26 9.28
C ASN A 57 2.37 -12.25 10.01
N PHE A 58 3.42 -12.70 9.33
CA PHE A 58 4.44 -13.56 9.90
C PHE A 58 5.65 -12.73 10.28
N ASP A 59 6.11 -12.89 11.52
CA ASP A 59 7.39 -12.35 11.93
C ASP A 59 8.50 -13.31 11.51
N PHE A 60 9.31 -12.87 10.55
CA PHE A 60 10.46 -13.63 10.05
C PHE A 60 11.77 -13.21 10.72
N LEU A 61 11.73 -12.25 11.65
CA LEU A 61 12.93 -11.82 12.35
C LEU A 61 13.39 -12.93 13.30
N SER A 62 14.60 -13.43 13.05
CA SER A 62 15.27 -14.34 13.96
C SER A 62 15.58 -13.62 15.28
N PRO A 63 15.30 -14.25 16.44
CA PRO A 63 15.75 -13.73 17.74
C PRO A 63 17.28 -13.67 17.89
N TRP A 64 17.99 -14.44 17.06
CA TRP A 64 19.46 -14.44 17.00
C TRP A 64 19.93 -13.43 15.96
N GLU A 65 20.93 -12.62 16.33
CA GLU A 65 21.58 -11.63 15.46
C GLU A 65 22.15 -12.27 14.19
N ALA A 66 21.33 -12.39 13.15
CA ALA A 66 21.78 -12.72 11.82
C ALA A 66 22.24 -11.43 11.13
N MET A 67 23.55 -11.17 11.20
CA MET A 67 24.28 -9.99 10.67
C MET A 67 23.92 -8.64 11.31
N THR A 68 24.74 -8.22 12.28
CA THR A 68 24.70 -6.91 12.95
C THR A 68 25.36 -5.77 12.18
N THR A 69 25.90 -6.04 11.00
CA THR A 69 26.54 -5.03 10.17
C THR A 69 26.06 -5.15 8.74
N LEU A 70 25.25 -4.19 8.32
CA LEU A 70 24.91 -4.00 6.92
C LEU A 70 26.04 -3.18 6.27
N PRO A 71 26.41 -3.46 4.99
CA PRO A 71 27.31 -2.59 4.25
C PRO A 71 26.71 -1.17 4.19
N GLY A 72 27.24 -0.24 5.00
CA GLY A 72 26.72 1.12 5.12
C GLY A 72 26.67 1.69 6.55
N ASP A 73 26.70 0.84 7.58
CA ASP A 73 26.67 1.28 8.99
C ASP A 73 27.92 2.07 9.43
N GLU A 74 28.99 2.04 8.63
CA GLU A 74 30.22 2.82 8.85
C GLU A 74 29.99 4.33 8.78
N LYS A 75 28.91 4.80 8.12
CA LYS A 75 28.61 6.23 7.95
C LYS A 75 27.77 6.84 9.07
N ALA A 76 27.26 6.03 10.01
CA ALA A 76 26.44 6.52 11.13
C ALA A 76 27.26 7.09 12.29
N ARG A 77 28.58 6.86 12.32
CA ARG A 77 29.50 7.36 13.37
C ARG A 77 30.32 8.59 12.95
N GLY A 78 29.94 9.26 11.85
CA GLY A 78 30.56 10.50 11.38
C GLY A 78 29.81 11.73 11.85
#